data_AF-A0A023F5P3-F1
#
_entry.id   AF-A0A023F5P3-F1
#
_cell.length_a   1.000
_cell.length_b   1.000
_cell.length_c   1.000
_cell.angle_alpha   90.00
_cell.angle_beta   90.00
_cell.angle_gamma   90.00
#
_symmetry.space_group_name_H-M   'P 1'
#
loop_
_entity.id
_entity.type
_entity.pdbx_description
1 polymer ?
#
loop_
_entity_poly.entity_id
_entity_poly.type
_entity_poly.pdbx_seq_one_letter_code
_entity_poly.pdbx_strand_id
1 'polypeptide(L)'
;RMGKPGFGGGGAGGERHSFGGFGNRGGGGRGGGGGRGGGGRRFSEGGGGRGGGRGGGRGGGFGRGGGRGGRGGGGRGGGGGRGGGRGGFKSGSNVLIEPHRHPGVFIARGKEDALVTKNLVPGESVYGEKRISVDDSDGTKIEYRVWNPFRSKLAAAILGGVDKIHMPPGTKVLYLGAASGTTVSHVSDVVGPEGLVYAVEFSHRSGRDLLNVAKKRTNIIPIIEDARHPHKYRMLVGMVDCIFADVAQPDQARIVAINAHNFLKNGGHFVISIKANCIDSTAQPEAVFAGEVKKLQSEKLKPQEQLTLEPYERDHAVVVGIYRPPAKKA
;
A
#
# COMPACT_ATOMS: atom_id res chain seq x y z
N ARG A 1 -29.44 13.74 -60.72
CA ARG A 1 -28.56 14.91 -60.94
C ARG A 1 -27.32 14.68 -60.07
N MET A 2 -26.28 13.97 -60.56
CA MET A 2 -25.12 14.50 -61.32
C MET A 2 -24.46 15.68 -60.58
N GLY A 3 -23.18 15.66 -60.19
CA GLY A 3 -22.14 14.66 -60.43
C GLY A 3 -20.82 15.00 -59.72
N LYS A 4 -19.97 13.98 -59.59
CA LYS A 4 -18.50 14.11 -59.49
C LYS A 4 -17.93 14.57 -60.84
N PRO A 5 -16.74 15.15 -60.88
CA PRO A 5 -15.56 14.42 -61.38
C PRO A 5 -14.29 14.80 -60.58
N GLY A 6 -13.13 14.13 -60.66
CA GLY A 6 -12.63 13.07 -61.52
C GLY A 6 -11.17 12.78 -61.14
N PHE A 7 -10.75 11.53 -61.35
CA PHE A 7 -9.38 11.04 -61.25
C PHE A 7 -8.56 11.37 -62.52
N GLY A 8 -7.24 11.47 -62.36
CA GLY A 8 -6.21 11.37 -63.40
C GLY A 8 -4.90 12.00 -62.90
N GLY A 9 -3.72 11.40 -62.87
CA GLY A 9 -3.21 10.19 -63.53
C GLY A 9 -2.02 10.56 -64.43
N GLY A 10 -0.80 10.19 -64.00
CA GLY A 10 0.47 10.32 -64.76
C GLY A 10 1.37 11.47 -64.29
N GLY A 11 2.67 11.34 -64.04
CA GLY A 11 3.62 10.27 -64.31
C GLY A 11 4.96 10.88 -64.76
N ALA A 12 6.07 10.34 -64.21
CA ALA A 12 7.45 10.38 -64.70
C ALA A 12 8.40 11.56 -64.34
N GLY A 13 9.65 11.16 -64.04
CA GLY A 13 10.85 12.00 -63.85
C GLY A 13 11.24 12.10 -62.37
N GLY A 14 12.15 11.32 -61.78
CA GLY A 14 13.38 10.75 -62.31
C GLY A 14 14.55 11.62 -61.86
N GLU A 15 15.24 11.26 -60.79
CA GLU A 15 16.69 11.47 -60.65
C GLU A 15 17.26 10.75 -59.42
N ARG A 16 18.19 9.84 -59.74
CA ARG A 16 19.05 9.10 -58.82
C ARG A 16 20.32 9.93 -58.67
N HIS A 17 20.77 10.19 -57.44
CA HIS A 17 22.16 10.53 -57.19
C HIS A 17 22.79 9.50 -56.26
N SER A 18 23.59 8.65 -56.89
CA SER A 18 24.56 7.73 -56.30
C SER A 18 25.94 8.34 -56.59
N PHE A 19 26.72 8.56 -55.53
CA PHE A 19 28.17 8.74 -55.56
C PHE A 19 28.67 7.75 -54.48
N GLY A 20 29.41 6.67 -54.75
CA GLY A 20 30.76 6.64 -55.33
C GLY A 20 31.73 7.32 -54.36
N GLY A 21 32.63 6.70 -53.60
CA GLY A 21 33.28 5.40 -53.67
C GLY A 21 34.80 5.62 -53.56
N PHE A 22 35.40 5.45 -52.36
CA PHE A 22 36.85 5.32 -52.09
C PHE A 22 36.95 4.75 -50.65
N GLY A 23 37.79 3.82 -50.25
CA GLY A 23 38.86 3.07 -50.89
C GLY A 23 39.38 2.06 -49.85
N ASN A 24 39.79 0.91 -50.36
CA ASN A 24 40.26 -0.28 -49.65
C ASN A 24 41.69 -0.12 -49.08
N ARG A 25 41.95 -0.64 -47.88
CA ARG A 25 43.28 -0.99 -47.31
C ARG A 25 42.96 -2.01 -46.19
N GLY A 26 43.18 -3.32 -46.29
CA GLY A 26 44.39 -4.04 -46.69
C GLY A 26 45.51 -3.73 -45.68
N GLY A 27 46.04 -4.60 -44.82
CA GLY A 27 45.93 -6.03 -44.60
C GLY A 27 47.05 -6.46 -43.62
N GLY A 28 47.03 -7.72 -43.17
CA GLY A 28 48.15 -8.41 -42.50
C GLY A 28 48.08 -8.37 -40.96
N GLY A 29 48.10 -9.48 -40.20
CA GLY A 29 48.47 -10.86 -40.50
C GLY A 29 49.61 -11.32 -39.59
N ARG A 30 49.49 -12.57 -39.08
CA ARG A 30 50.44 -13.37 -38.26
C ARG A 30 50.29 -13.19 -36.74
N GLY A 31 50.19 -14.23 -35.92
CA GLY A 31 50.30 -15.68 -36.15
C GLY A 31 51.05 -16.34 -34.98
N GLY A 32 50.58 -17.53 -34.57
CA GLY A 32 51.31 -18.51 -33.77
C GLY A 32 51.33 -18.24 -32.25
N GLY A 33 51.15 -19.21 -31.35
CA GLY A 33 51.10 -20.66 -31.49
C GLY A 33 51.65 -21.30 -30.21
N GLY A 34 51.06 -22.44 -29.80
CA GLY A 34 51.61 -23.37 -28.80
C GLY A 34 51.51 -22.90 -27.34
N GLY A 35 51.21 -23.73 -26.34
CA GLY A 35 51.19 -25.18 -26.27
C GLY A 35 51.94 -25.66 -25.02
N ARG A 36 51.24 -26.45 -24.19
CA ARG A 36 51.73 -27.51 -23.27
C ARG A 36 52.44 -27.16 -21.95
N GLY A 37 52.02 -27.93 -20.95
CA GLY A 37 52.84 -28.52 -19.88
C GLY A 37 52.91 -27.67 -18.60
N GLY A 38 52.72 -28.17 -17.38
CA GLY A 38 52.70 -29.54 -16.88
C GLY A 38 53.56 -29.61 -15.61
N GLY A 39 53.01 -30.15 -14.50
CA GLY A 39 53.74 -30.53 -13.27
C GLY A 39 54.30 -29.35 -12.45
N GLY A 40 54.33 -29.35 -11.12
CA GLY A 40 54.32 -30.43 -10.14
C GLY A 40 55.49 -30.22 -9.17
N ARG A 41 55.25 -30.51 -7.88
CA ARG A 41 56.21 -30.73 -6.77
C ARG A 41 56.66 -29.46 -6.03
N ARG A 42 56.29 -29.28 -4.75
CA ARG A 42 56.73 -29.93 -3.47
C ARG A 42 57.98 -29.27 -2.89
N PHE A 43 57.93 -29.05 -1.58
CA PHE A 43 58.92 -29.25 -0.48
C PHE A 43 58.62 -28.16 0.57
N SER A 44 58.04 -28.44 1.75
CA SER A 44 58.40 -29.34 2.87
C SER A 44 59.57 -28.84 3.69
N GLU A 45 59.30 -28.51 4.96
CA GLU A 45 60.10 -28.60 6.20
C GLU A 45 59.65 -27.47 7.16
N GLY A 46 59.45 -27.64 8.45
CA GLY A 46 59.87 -28.70 9.36
C GLY A 46 60.45 -28.06 10.64
N GLY A 47 60.03 -28.55 11.82
CA GLY A 47 60.55 -28.17 13.15
C GLY A 47 59.61 -27.26 13.93
N GLY A 48 58.98 -27.64 15.05
CA GLY A 48 59.49 -28.29 16.26
C GLY A 48 59.72 -27.19 17.32
N GLY A 49 59.31 -27.23 18.59
CA GLY A 49 58.63 -28.16 19.49
C GLY A 49 58.81 -27.62 20.93
N ARG A 50 57.99 -28.10 21.88
CA ARG A 50 58.05 -27.97 23.36
C ARG A 50 57.61 -26.62 23.98
N GLY A 51 56.82 -26.58 25.05
CA GLY A 51 56.23 -27.64 25.86
C GLY A 51 55.54 -27.14 27.15
N GLY A 52 54.78 -28.05 27.80
CA GLY A 52 54.32 -28.00 29.21
C GLY A 52 52.98 -27.28 29.44
N GLY A 53 51.93 -27.84 30.04
CA GLY A 53 51.72 -29.13 30.71
C GLY A 53 50.82 -28.93 31.94
N ARG A 54 49.83 -29.83 32.10
CA ARG A 54 48.95 -30.11 33.27
C ARG A 54 47.77 -29.14 33.52
N GLY A 55 46.54 -29.60 33.75
CA GLY A 55 46.02 -30.97 33.86
C GLY A 55 44.58 -31.02 34.41
N GLY A 56 43.89 -32.14 34.14
CA GLY A 56 42.69 -32.65 34.83
C GLY A 56 41.34 -32.05 34.37
N GLY A 57 40.38 -32.75 33.75
CA GLY A 57 40.19 -34.17 33.54
C GLY A 57 39.21 -34.79 34.55
N ARG A 58 37.92 -34.88 34.19
CA ARG A 58 36.88 -35.89 34.56
C ARG A 58 35.49 -35.29 34.26
N GLY A 59 34.57 -35.89 33.52
CA GLY A 59 34.48 -37.20 32.88
C GLY A 59 32.99 -37.53 32.64
N GLY A 60 32.70 -38.22 31.52
CA GLY A 60 31.47 -39.01 31.26
C GLY A 60 30.21 -38.21 30.92
N GLY A 61 29.49 -38.36 29.80
CA GLY A 61 29.43 -39.45 28.84
C GLY A 61 28.20 -40.33 29.06
N PHE A 62 27.19 -40.18 28.17
CA PHE A 62 26.12 -41.14 27.83
C PHE A 62 25.09 -41.43 28.95
N GLY A 63 23.79 -41.61 28.75
CA GLY A 63 22.97 -41.89 27.58
C GLY A 63 21.85 -42.84 28.03
N ARG A 64 20.60 -42.52 27.66
CA ARG A 64 19.49 -43.46 27.37
C ARG A 64 18.89 -44.33 28.49
N GLY A 65 17.57 -44.19 28.69
CA GLY A 65 16.68 -45.36 28.86
C GLY A 65 15.76 -45.38 30.10
N GLY A 66 14.48 -45.70 29.85
CA GLY A 66 13.48 -46.13 30.83
C GLY A 66 12.60 -45.00 31.36
N GLY A 67 11.27 -44.96 31.23
CA GLY A 67 10.32 -46.04 31.03
C GLY A 67 9.38 -46.13 32.24
N ARG A 68 8.13 -45.71 32.03
CA ARG A 68 6.90 -46.21 32.68
C ARG A 68 6.62 -45.85 34.16
N GLY A 69 5.48 -45.17 34.37
CA GLY A 69 4.45 -45.65 35.29
C GLY A 69 3.93 -44.68 36.36
N GLY A 70 2.59 -44.56 36.42
CA GLY A 70 1.82 -44.24 37.64
C GLY A 70 1.05 -42.91 37.62
N ARG A 71 -0.19 -42.84 37.11
CA ARG A 71 -1.52 -43.10 37.75
C ARG A 71 -2.00 -42.05 38.77
N GLY A 72 -3.20 -41.50 38.47
CA GLY A 72 -4.20 -40.98 39.42
C GLY A 72 -4.10 -39.48 39.70
N GLY A 73 -5.16 -38.66 39.70
CA GLY A 73 -6.60 -38.87 39.56
C GLY A 73 -7.33 -37.62 40.10
N GLY A 74 -8.48 -37.26 39.51
CA GLY A 74 -9.46 -36.25 40.01
C GLY A 74 -8.96 -34.80 39.99
N GLY A 75 -9.73 -33.74 39.72
CA GLY A 75 -11.17 -33.53 39.66
C GLY A 75 -11.46 -32.13 40.21
N ARG A 76 -12.18 -31.31 39.43
CA ARG A 76 -12.96 -30.11 39.82
C ARG A 76 -12.24 -28.80 40.24
N GLY A 77 -12.48 -27.77 39.43
CA GLY A 77 -13.21 -26.56 39.87
C GLY A 77 -12.41 -25.35 40.37
N GLY A 78 -12.75 -24.16 39.84
CA GLY A 78 -12.33 -22.83 40.32
C GLY A 78 -11.58 -22.07 39.24
N GLY A 79 -12.23 -21.22 38.43
CA GLY A 79 -12.55 -19.84 38.82
C GLY A 79 -11.26 -19.00 38.74
N GLY A 80 -10.95 -18.32 37.64
CA GLY A 80 -11.71 -17.19 37.14
C GLY A 80 -11.07 -15.90 37.69
N GLY A 81 -10.12 -15.33 36.94
CA GLY A 81 -9.44 -14.10 37.36
C GLY A 81 -8.27 -13.70 36.46
N ARG A 82 -8.51 -13.47 35.17
CA ARG A 82 -7.57 -12.70 34.33
C ARG A 82 -8.13 -11.31 34.14
N GLY A 83 -7.46 -10.37 34.79
CA GLY A 83 -7.85 -8.97 34.89
C GLY A 83 -7.87 -8.23 33.55
N GLY A 84 -8.78 -7.25 33.51
CA GLY A 84 -8.43 -5.89 33.13
C GLY A 84 -7.97 -5.65 31.69
N GLY A 85 -8.63 -6.25 30.70
CA GLY A 85 -8.59 -5.75 29.33
C GLY A 85 -9.64 -4.64 29.16
N ARG A 86 -9.19 -3.42 28.88
CA ARG A 86 -10.02 -2.25 28.52
C ARG A 86 -11.20 -2.65 27.64
N GLY A 87 -12.38 -2.17 28.04
CA GLY A 87 -13.67 -2.45 27.42
C GLY A 87 -13.63 -2.28 25.91
N GLY A 88 -14.09 -3.31 25.21
CA GLY A 88 -14.50 -3.19 23.83
C GLY A 88 -15.85 -3.88 23.69
N PHE A 89 -16.74 -3.31 22.88
CA PHE A 89 -18.05 -3.82 22.46
C PHE A 89 -18.27 -5.32 22.72
N LYS A 90 -19.11 -5.67 23.70
CA LYS A 90 -19.53 -7.05 23.91
C LYS A 90 -20.35 -7.51 22.70
N SER A 91 -19.98 -8.67 22.14
CA SER A 91 -20.75 -9.36 21.10
C SER A 91 -22.19 -9.57 21.60
N GLY A 92 -23.20 -9.14 20.84
CA GLY A 92 -24.63 -9.31 21.18
C GLY A 92 -25.33 -8.13 21.86
N SER A 93 -24.77 -6.91 21.82
CA SER A 93 -25.55 -5.71 22.15
C SER A 93 -26.36 -5.27 20.93
N ASN A 94 -27.62 -4.88 21.11
CA ASN A 94 -28.41 -4.27 20.04
C ASN A 94 -27.76 -2.93 19.69
N VAL A 95 -27.39 -2.76 18.41
CA VAL A 95 -26.72 -1.55 17.91
C VAL A 95 -27.58 -0.95 16.81
N LEU A 96 -27.85 0.35 16.89
CA LEU A 96 -28.55 1.09 15.84
C LEU A 96 -27.54 1.59 14.81
N ILE A 97 -27.82 1.42 13.52
CA ILE A 97 -26.94 1.91 12.45
C ILE A 97 -27.52 3.19 11.87
N GLU A 98 -26.77 4.29 11.98
CA GLU A 98 -27.11 5.60 11.44
C GLU A 98 -26.16 5.96 10.29
N PRO A 99 -26.63 6.58 9.20
CA PRO A 99 -25.75 7.10 8.16
C PRO A 99 -24.88 8.25 8.71
N HIS A 100 -23.59 8.24 8.37
CA HIS A 100 -22.69 9.35 8.66
C HIS A 100 -22.88 10.49 7.64
N ARG A 101 -22.36 11.69 7.92
CA ARG A 101 -22.31 12.79 6.92
C ARG A 101 -21.55 12.44 5.63
N HIS A 102 -20.70 11.41 5.67
CA HIS A 102 -19.89 10.96 4.54
C HIS A 102 -20.61 9.79 3.88
N PRO A 103 -20.93 9.86 2.58
CA PRO A 103 -21.59 8.77 1.87
C PRO A 103 -20.81 7.45 1.96
N GLY A 104 -21.50 6.34 2.22
CA GLY A 104 -20.89 5.01 2.34
C GLY A 104 -20.31 4.68 3.72
N VAL A 105 -20.31 5.65 4.65
CA VAL A 105 -19.87 5.48 6.04
C VAL A 105 -21.07 5.57 6.98
N PHE A 106 -21.07 4.77 8.04
CA PHE A 106 -22.15 4.68 9.01
C PHE A 106 -21.60 4.75 10.44
N ILE A 107 -22.44 5.12 11.39
CA ILE A 107 -22.15 5.08 12.82
C ILE A 107 -23.05 4.01 13.43
N ALA A 108 -22.43 3.12 14.20
CA ALA A 108 -23.14 2.14 14.99
C ALA A 108 -23.26 2.69 16.43
N ARG A 109 -24.47 3.11 16.80
CA ARG A 109 -24.81 3.66 18.12
C ARG A 109 -25.15 2.56 19.11
N GLY A 110 -24.43 2.53 20.22
CA GLY A 110 -24.62 1.54 21.28
C GLY A 110 -24.20 2.09 22.64
N LYS A 111 -23.56 1.26 23.47
CA LYS A 111 -22.92 1.75 24.71
C LYS A 111 -21.69 2.62 24.45
N GLU A 112 -21.02 2.31 23.35
CA GLU A 112 -19.94 3.09 22.76
C GLU A 112 -20.35 3.30 21.30
N ASP A 113 -19.95 4.41 20.70
CA ASP A 113 -20.21 4.64 19.28
C ASP A 113 -19.02 4.11 18.46
N ALA A 114 -19.32 3.45 17.35
CA ALA A 114 -18.30 2.93 16.45
C ALA A 114 -18.53 3.39 15.01
N LEU A 115 -17.45 3.73 14.32
CA LEU A 115 -17.48 3.95 12.88
C LEU A 115 -17.57 2.59 12.17
N VAL A 116 -18.48 2.46 11.21
CA VAL A 116 -18.68 1.20 10.47
C VAL A 116 -18.85 1.43 8.97
N THR A 117 -18.46 0.43 8.18
CA THR A 117 -18.67 0.38 6.72
C THR A 117 -19.53 -0.82 6.35
N LYS A 118 -20.33 -0.72 5.29
CA LYS A 118 -21.12 -1.86 4.78
C LYS A 118 -20.18 -2.88 4.14
N ASN A 119 -20.23 -4.13 4.59
CA ASN A 119 -19.36 -5.17 4.09
C ASN A 119 -19.75 -5.58 2.67
N LEU A 120 -18.80 -5.51 1.73
CA LEU A 120 -19.00 -6.02 0.36
C LEU A 120 -19.01 -7.55 0.28
N VAL A 121 -18.32 -8.23 1.20
CA VAL A 121 -18.20 -9.70 1.21
C VAL A 121 -18.72 -10.23 2.55
N PRO A 122 -20.05 -10.43 2.68
CA PRO A 122 -20.65 -10.88 3.93
C PRO A 122 -20.05 -12.21 4.41
N GLY A 123 -19.93 -12.37 5.72
CA GLY A 123 -19.41 -13.57 6.37
C GLY A 123 -17.91 -13.54 6.63
N GLU A 124 -17.17 -12.58 6.06
CA GLU A 124 -15.72 -12.51 6.19
C GLU A 124 -15.18 -11.22 6.84
N SER A 125 -14.24 -11.40 7.77
CA SER A 125 -13.39 -10.33 8.32
C SER A 125 -12.00 -10.35 7.69
N VAL A 126 -11.41 -9.17 7.45
CA VAL A 126 -10.08 -9.07 6.83
C VAL A 126 -8.95 -9.23 7.84
N TYR A 127 -9.07 -8.58 9.00
CA TYR A 127 -8.01 -8.54 10.02
C TYR A 127 -8.54 -8.88 11.43
N GLY A 128 -9.69 -9.56 11.49
CA GLY A 128 -10.34 -9.97 12.74
C GLY A 128 -11.12 -8.85 13.44
N GLU A 129 -11.52 -7.82 12.70
CA GLU A 129 -12.41 -6.76 13.18
C GLU A 129 -13.80 -7.30 13.55
N LYS A 130 -14.47 -6.58 14.46
CA LYS A 130 -15.84 -6.89 14.85
C LYS A 130 -16.78 -6.59 13.68
N ARG A 131 -17.78 -7.45 13.53
CA ARG A 131 -18.82 -7.35 12.50
C ARG A 131 -20.18 -7.26 13.18
N ILE A 132 -21.07 -6.49 12.57
CA ILE A 132 -22.42 -6.25 13.06
C ILE A 132 -23.36 -6.68 11.94
N SER A 133 -24.14 -7.74 12.18
CA SER A 133 -25.18 -8.17 11.25
C SER A 133 -26.49 -7.51 11.64
N VAL A 134 -27.15 -6.88 10.68
CA VAL A 134 -28.49 -6.32 10.84
C VAL A 134 -29.39 -6.97 9.79
N ASP A 135 -30.55 -7.45 10.22
CA ASP A 135 -31.59 -7.93 9.32
C ASP A 135 -32.31 -6.69 8.75
N ASP A 136 -32.26 -6.53 7.42
CA ASP A 136 -33.02 -5.47 6.75
C ASP A 136 -34.51 -5.83 6.73
N SER A 137 -35.35 -4.82 6.53
CA SER A 137 -36.81 -4.93 6.41
C SER A 137 -37.27 -5.95 5.35
N ASP A 138 -36.45 -6.17 4.31
CA ASP A 138 -36.68 -7.15 3.24
C ASP A 138 -36.16 -8.57 3.57
N GLY A 139 -35.69 -8.80 4.80
CA GLY A 139 -35.16 -10.10 5.25
C GLY A 139 -33.75 -10.42 4.74
N THR A 140 -33.08 -9.47 4.08
CA THR A 140 -31.67 -9.61 3.67
C THR A 140 -30.74 -9.23 4.83
N LYS A 141 -29.76 -10.10 5.10
CA LYS A 141 -28.75 -9.87 6.13
C LYS A 141 -27.68 -8.92 5.61
N ILE A 142 -27.71 -7.68 6.07
CA ILE A 142 -26.65 -6.71 5.81
C ILE A 142 -25.62 -6.82 6.93
N GLU A 143 -24.35 -6.97 6.54
CA GLU A 143 -23.26 -6.98 7.49
C GLU A 143 -22.46 -5.69 7.42
N TYR A 144 -22.14 -5.12 8.57
CA TYR A 144 -21.28 -3.97 8.75
C TYR A 144 -19.98 -4.38 9.43
N ARG A 145 -18.89 -3.71 9.08
CA ARG A 145 -17.55 -3.92 9.65
C ARG A 145 -17.13 -2.71 10.46
N VAL A 146 -16.63 -2.94 11.67
CA VAL A 146 -16.11 -1.87 12.52
C VAL A 146 -14.79 -1.34 11.95
N TRP A 147 -14.73 -0.03 11.73
CA TRP A 147 -13.56 0.67 11.24
C TRP A 147 -12.82 1.32 12.41
N ASN A 148 -11.66 0.78 12.74
CA ASN A 148 -10.89 1.23 13.91
C ASN A 148 -10.04 2.49 13.59
N PRO A 149 -10.27 3.64 14.25
CA PRO A 149 -9.50 4.86 14.03
C PRO A 149 -8.02 4.76 14.47
N PHE A 150 -7.70 3.90 15.44
CA PHE A 150 -6.31 3.68 15.89
C PHE A 150 -5.49 2.81 14.94
N ARG A 151 -6.11 2.24 13.90
CA ARG A 151 -5.43 1.44 12.86
C ARG A 151 -5.51 2.07 11.48
N SER A 152 -6.37 3.07 11.30
CA SER A 152 -6.66 3.65 10.01
C SER A 152 -6.73 5.16 10.12
N LYS A 153 -5.76 5.82 9.49
CA LYS A 153 -5.63 7.27 9.48
C LYS A 153 -6.81 7.96 8.82
N LEU A 154 -7.43 7.30 7.84
CA LEU A 154 -8.67 7.77 7.20
C LEU A 154 -9.86 7.73 8.17
N ALA A 155 -10.00 6.68 8.98
CA ALA A 155 -11.04 6.64 10.01
C ALA A 155 -10.79 7.68 11.12
N ALA A 156 -9.54 7.87 11.52
CA ALA A 156 -9.17 8.95 12.44
C ALA A 156 -9.53 10.33 11.88
N ALA A 157 -9.30 10.58 10.58
CA ALA A 157 -9.69 11.84 9.92
C ALA A 157 -11.21 12.03 9.86
N ILE A 158 -11.96 10.96 9.60
CA ILE A 158 -13.43 11.00 9.58
C ILE A 158 -13.98 11.36 10.96
N LEU A 159 -13.51 10.70 12.02
CA LEU A 159 -13.91 11.00 13.40
C LEU A 159 -13.41 12.36 13.88
N GLY A 160 -12.21 12.76 13.44
CA GLY A 160 -11.61 14.06 13.78
C GLY A 160 -12.31 15.24 13.12
N GLY A 161 -13.24 15.02 12.19
CA GLY A 161 -14.11 16.08 11.70
C GLY A 161 -13.86 16.53 10.25
N VAL A 162 -13.09 15.80 9.43
CA VAL A 162 -12.78 16.21 8.04
C VAL A 162 -14.03 16.52 7.20
N ASP A 163 -14.12 17.69 6.56
CA ASP A 163 -15.34 18.16 5.89
C ASP A 163 -15.79 17.21 4.76
N LYS A 164 -14.85 16.81 3.89
CA LYS A 164 -15.11 15.89 2.77
C LYS A 164 -13.93 14.96 2.52
N ILE A 165 -14.20 13.65 2.46
CA ILE A 165 -13.19 12.64 2.08
C ILE A 165 -13.04 12.47 0.56
N HIS A 166 -13.97 13.00 -0.22
CA HIS A 166 -14.00 12.92 -1.70
C HIS A 166 -13.99 11.50 -2.29
N MET A 167 -14.48 10.52 -1.53
CA MET A 167 -14.65 9.12 -1.97
C MET A 167 -16.11 8.65 -1.84
N PRO A 168 -17.10 9.33 -2.46
CA PRO A 168 -18.46 8.82 -2.46
C PRO A 168 -18.56 7.47 -3.21
N PRO A 169 -19.63 6.68 -2.96
CA PRO A 169 -19.90 5.46 -3.70
C PRO A 169 -19.86 5.68 -5.23
N GLY A 170 -19.25 4.74 -5.97
CA GLY A 170 -19.09 4.79 -7.42
C GLY A 170 -17.82 5.52 -7.92
N THR A 171 -17.00 6.08 -7.03
CA THR A 171 -15.78 6.79 -7.43
C THR A 171 -14.59 5.87 -7.71
N LYS A 172 -13.63 6.36 -8.49
CA LYS A 172 -12.35 5.69 -8.70
C LYS A 172 -11.28 6.30 -7.80
N VAL A 173 -10.69 5.49 -6.93
CA VAL A 173 -9.69 5.91 -5.94
C VAL A 173 -8.36 5.25 -6.24
N LEU A 174 -7.27 6.04 -6.26
CA LEU A 174 -5.91 5.53 -6.25
C LEU A 174 -5.34 5.61 -4.83
N TYR A 175 -5.07 4.47 -4.23
CA TYR A 175 -4.51 4.35 -2.90
C TYR A 175 -3.01 4.08 -2.99
N LEU A 176 -2.20 5.01 -2.53
CA LEU A 176 -0.74 4.92 -2.50
C LEU A 176 -0.28 4.47 -1.10
N GLY A 177 0.42 3.35 -1.01
CA GLY A 177 0.87 2.77 0.27
C GLY A 177 -0.21 1.89 0.91
N ALA A 178 -0.76 0.94 0.16
CA ALA A 178 -1.86 0.07 0.59
C ALA A 178 -1.49 -0.91 1.73
N ALA A 179 -0.20 -1.14 1.97
CA ALA A 179 0.33 -2.09 2.93
C ALA A 179 -0.38 -3.46 2.81
N SER A 180 -0.92 -3.99 3.91
CA SER A 180 -1.63 -5.27 3.94
C SER A 180 -3.11 -5.18 3.51
N GLY A 181 -3.59 -3.99 3.12
CA GLY A 181 -4.97 -3.81 2.64
C GLY A 181 -6.03 -3.63 3.73
N THR A 182 -5.64 -3.38 4.99
CA THR A 182 -6.59 -3.16 6.10
C THR A 182 -7.52 -1.97 5.83
N THR A 183 -6.96 -0.77 5.62
CA THR A 183 -7.73 0.44 5.29
C THR A 183 -8.32 0.35 3.87
N VAL A 184 -7.58 -0.22 2.92
CA VAL A 184 -8.05 -0.38 1.53
C VAL A 184 -9.35 -1.17 1.48
N SER A 185 -9.51 -2.20 2.33
CA SER A 185 -10.75 -2.95 2.40
C SER A 185 -11.95 -2.10 2.83
N HIS A 186 -11.76 -1.12 3.71
CA HIS A 186 -12.82 -0.19 4.11
C HIS A 186 -13.08 0.88 3.04
N VAL A 187 -12.03 1.37 2.37
CA VAL A 187 -12.21 2.29 1.22
C VAL A 187 -12.99 1.62 0.10
N SER A 188 -12.68 0.35 -0.19
CA SER A 188 -13.43 -0.48 -1.13
C SER A 188 -14.89 -0.63 -0.71
N ASP A 189 -15.17 -0.90 0.57
CA ASP A 189 -16.53 -0.97 1.11
C ASP A 189 -17.29 0.37 0.95
N VAL A 190 -16.64 1.51 1.16
CA VAL A 190 -17.23 2.87 1.02
C VAL A 190 -17.53 3.20 -0.44
N VAL A 191 -16.60 2.90 -1.33
CA VAL A 191 -16.72 3.14 -2.77
C VAL A 191 -17.77 2.21 -3.41
N GLY A 192 -17.98 1.03 -2.84
CA GLY A 192 -18.98 0.08 -3.30
C GLY A 192 -18.60 -0.69 -4.57
N PRO A 193 -19.52 -1.50 -5.11
CA PRO A 193 -19.25 -2.38 -6.25
C PRO A 193 -19.08 -1.63 -7.59
N GLU A 194 -19.69 -0.45 -7.73
CA GLU A 194 -19.63 0.36 -8.95
C GLU A 194 -18.33 1.17 -9.09
N GLY A 195 -17.66 1.44 -7.97
CA GLY A 195 -16.39 2.15 -8.00
C GLY A 195 -15.19 1.22 -7.99
N LEU A 196 -13.99 1.78 -8.09
CA LEU A 196 -12.75 1.02 -8.21
C LEU A 196 -11.67 1.59 -7.30
N VAL A 197 -10.91 0.70 -6.65
CA VAL A 197 -9.77 1.07 -5.82
C VAL A 197 -8.50 0.47 -6.40
N TYR A 198 -7.63 1.32 -6.94
CA TYR A 198 -6.29 0.94 -7.36
C TYR A 198 -5.37 1.01 -6.14
N ALA A 199 -4.90 -0.15 -5.66
CA ALA A 199 -4.10 -0.25 -4.45
C ALA A 199 -2.62 -0.48 -4.80
N VAL A 200 -1.80 0.56 -4.66
CA VAL A 200 -0.36 0.52 -4.96
C VAL A 200 0.41 0.18 -3.69
N GLU A 201 1.20 -0.89 -3.75
CA GLU A 201 2.09 -1.31 -2.66
C GLU A 201 3.44 -1.75 -3.20
N PHE A 202 4.53 -1.34 -2.55
CA PHE A 202 5.88 -1.69 -2.99
C PHE A 202 6.34 -3.04 -2.41
N SER A 203 5.97 -3.34 -1.17
CA SER A 203 6.44 -4.54 -0.47
C SER A 203 5.79 -5.81 -1.04
N HIS A 204 6.60 -6.77 -1.51
CA HIS A 204 6.10 -8.08 -1.91
C HIS A 204 5.43 -8.84 -0.77
N ARG A 205 5.88 -8.66 0.49
CA ARG A 205 5.28 -9.33 1.65
C ARG A 205 3.87 -8.81 1.89
N SER A 206 3.74 -7.50 2.04
CA SER A 206 2.45 -6.84 2.25
C SER A 206 1.54 -7.02 1.03
N GLY A 207 2.12 -7.04 -0.16
CA GLY A 207 1.45 -7.31 -1.42
C GLY A 207 0.79 -8.69 -1.47
N ARG A 208 1.34 -9.73 -0.82
CA ARG A 208 0.66 -11.04 -0.72
C ARG A 208 -0.63 -10.95 0.07
N ASP A 209 -0.62 -10.19 1.17
CA ASP A 209 -1.82 -9.99 1.99
C ASP A 209 -2.85 -9.15 1.21
N LEU A 210 -2.41 -8.08 0.55
CA LEU A 210 -3.25 -7.26 -0.32
C LEU A 210 -3.90 -8.07 -1.45
N LEU A 211 -3.15 -8.98 -2.09
CA LEU A 211 -3.67 -9.89 -3.10
C LEU A 211 -4.76 -10.82 -2.54
N ASN A 212 -4.61 -11.30 -1.31
CA ASN A 212 -5.63 -12.13 -0.67
C ASN A 212 -6.91 -11.36 -0.37
N VAL A 213 -6.81 -10.07 -0.03
CA VAL A 213 -7.99 -9.19 0.10
C VAL A 213 -8.64 -8.93 -1.25
N ALA A 214 -7.84 -8.64 -2.27
CA ALA A 214 -8.31 -8.35 -3.63
C ALA A 214 -8.95 -9.55 -4.34
N LYS A 215 -8.51 -10.79 -4.04
CA LYS A 215 -9.18 -12.01 -4.55
C LYS A 215 -10.65 -12.09 -4.17
N LYS A 216 -11.02 -11.48 -3.05
CA LYS A 216 -12.36 -11.56 -2.46
C LYS A 216 -13.20 -10.33 -2.79
N ARG A 217 -12.55 -9.18 -2.97
CA ARG A 217 -13.18 -7.90 -3.32
C ARG A 217 -12.84 -7.56 -4.77
N THR A 218 -13.81 -7.73 -5.65
CA THR A 218 -13.65 -7.54 -7.11
C THR A 218 -13.38 -6.10 -7.53
N ASN A 219 -13.71 -5.11 -6.69
CA ASN A 219 -13.47 -3.70 -6.94
C ASN A 219 -12.05 -3.21 -6.56
N ILE A 220 -11.18 -4.09 -6.03
CA ILE A 220 -9.79 -3.76 -5.70
C ILE A 220 -8.86 -4.31 -6.79
N ILE A 221 -8.05 -3.42 -7.37
CA ILE A 221 -6.98 -3.79 -8.31
C ILE A 221 -5.64 -3.63 -7.57
N PRO A 222 -4.99 -4.73 -7.16
CA PRO A 222 -3.71 -4.67 -6.46
C PRO A 222 -2.57 -4.46 -7.45
N ILE A 223 -1.71 -3.48 -7.19
CA ILE A 223 -0.57 -3.11 -8.02
C ILE A 223 0.68 -3.19 -7.13
N ILE A 224 1.52 -4.20 -7.38
CA ILE A 224 2.74 -4.41 -6.60
C ILE A 224 3.92 -3.75 -7.32
N GLU A 225 4.03 -2.43 -7.19
CA GLU A 225 5.05 -1.61 -7.82
C GLU A 225 5.43 -0.39 -6.95
N ASP A 226 6.57 0.23 -7.27
CA ASP A 226 7.02 1.45 -6.59
C ASP A 226 6.20 2.68 -7.05
N ALA A 227 5.52 3.33 -6.10
CA ALA A 227 4.74 4.54 -6.33
C ALA A 227 5.56 5.72 -6.88
N ARG A 228 6.89 5.72 -6.73
CA ARG A 228 7.81 6.73 -7.31
C ARG A 228 7.85 6.70 -8.83
N HIS A 229 7.42 5.58 -9.45
CA HIS A 229 7.58 5.30 -10.87
C HIS A 229 6.24 4.95 -11.54
N PRO A 230 5.29 5.92 -11.66
CA PRO A 230 3.95 5.63 -12.19
C PRO A 230 3.93 5.11 -13.63
N HIS A 231 4.99 5.36 -14.41
CA HIS A 231 5.12 4.85 -15.77
C HIS A 231 5.10 3.31 -15.83
N LYS A 232 5.50 2.61 -14.76
CA LYS A 232 5.50 1.15 -14.71
C LYS A 232 4.10 0.54 -14.69
N TYR A 233 3.16 1.19 -14.01
CA TYR A 233 1.77 0.72 -13.88
C TYR A 233 0.77 1.60 -14.63
N ARG A 234 1.24 2.47 -15.52
CA ARG A 234 0.39 3.35 -16.34
C ARG A 234 -0.63 2.61 -17.20
N MET A 235 -0.34 1.35 -17.55
CA MET A 235 -1.24 0.52 -18.35
C MET A 235 -2.42 -0.03 -17.54
N LEU A 236 -2.30 -0.06 -16.21
CA LEU A 236 -3.30 -0.63 -15.31
C LEU A 236 -4.25 0.43 -14.74
N VAL A 237 -3.75 1.65 -14.50
CA VAL A 237 -4.48 2.71 -13.82
C VAL A 237 -5.08 3.68 -14.84
N GLY A 238 -6.41 3.80 -14.83
CA GLY A 238 -7.14 4.83 -15.58
C GLY A 238 -7.20 6.16 -14.84
N MET A 239 -7.91 7.15 -15.41
CA MET A 239 -8.14 8.42 -14.73
C MET A 239 -8.99 8.24 -13.47
N VAL A 240 -8.47 8.69 -12.32
CA VAL A 240 -9.11 8.58 -11.00
C VAL A 240 -9.69 9.90 -10.51
N ASP A 241 -10.66 9.81 -9.61
CA ASP A 241 -11.36 10.95 -9.02
C ASP A 241 -10.67 11.45 -7.75
N CYS A 242 -10.11 10.52 -6.96
CA CYS A 242 -9.41 10.83 -5.72
C CYS A 242 -8.11 10.02 -5.58
N ILE A 243 -7.07 10.64 -5.02
CA ILE A 243 -5.87 9.95 -4.54
C ILE A 243 -5.87 9.94 -3.01
N PHE A 244 -5.67 8.78 -2.40
CA PHE A 244 -5.34 8.67 -0.99
C PHE A 244 -3.88 8.26 -0.84
N ALA A 245 -3.08 9.02 -0.09
CA ALA A 245 -1.67 8.74 0.11
C ALA A 245 -1.33 8.50 1.58
N ASP A 246 -0.93 7.27 1.89
CA ASP A 246 -0.46 6.83 3.22
C ASP A 246 0.99 6.32 3.15
N VAL A 247 1.79 6.96 2.31
CA VAL A 247 3.21 6.63 2.15
C VAL A 247 4.03 7.38 3.21
N ALA A 248 4.81 6.64 3.99
CA ALA A 248 5.72 7.22 5.00
C ALA A 248 7.12 7.41 4.40
N GLN A 249 7.29 8.39 3.50
CA GLN A 249 8.55 8.68 2.83
C GLN A 249 8.88 10.18 2.90
N PRO A 250 10.17 10.58 3.00
CA PRO A 250 10.54 12.00 2.97
C PRO A 250 10.19 12.72 1.67
N ASP A 251 10.12 12.00 0.56
CA ASP A 251 9.75 12.51 -0.76
C ASP A 251 8.24 12.35 -1.08
N GLN A 252 7.40 12.30 -0.04
CA GLN A 252 5.95 12.08 -0.15
C GLN A 252 5.26 13.07 -1.09
N ALA A 253 5.47 14.39 -0.95
CA ALA A 253 4.86 15.38 -1.84
C ALA A 253 5.17 15.12 -3.33
N ARG A 254 6.42 14.74 -3.65
CA ARG A 254 6.84 14.42 -5.01
C ARG A 254 6.15 13.17 -5.54
N ILE A 255 6.05 12.12 -4.72
CA ILE A 255 5.35 10.87 -5.08
C ILE A 255 3.89 11.18 -5.43
N VAL A 256 3.20 11.95 -4.58
CA VAL A 256 1.80 12.30 -4.81
C VAL A 256 1.64 13.18 -6.04
N ALA A 257 2.49 14.19 -6.22
CA ALA A 257 2.47 15.08 -7.38
C ALA A 257 2.62 14.32 -8.70
N ILE A 258 3.63 13.46 -8.80
CA ILE A 258 3.90 12.67 -10.00
C ILE A 258 2.72 11.72 -10.30
N ASN A 259 2.11 11.11 -9.28
CA ASN A 259 0.91 10.29 -9.46
C ASN A 259 -0.32 11.10 -9.88
N ALA A 260 -0.53 12.27 -9.26
CA ALA A 260 -1.62 13.17 -9.61
C ALA A 260 -1.50 13.66 -11.06
N HIS A 261 -0.29 13.95 -11.53
CA HIS A 261 -0.06 14.36 -12.91
C HIS A 261 -0.40 13.29 -13.94
N ASN A 262 -0.24 12.01 -13.60
CA ASN A 262 -0.49 10.91 -14.52
C ASN A 262 -1.95 10.41 -14.47
N PHE A 263 -2.57 10.38 -13.28
CA PHE A 263 -3.83 9.65 -13.09
C PHE A 263 -4.98 10.50 -12.55
N LEU A 264 -4.71 11.62 -11.86
CA LEU A 264 -5.79 12.39 -11.23
C LEU A 264 -6.45 13.32 -12.25
N LYS A 265 -7.79 13.28 -12.31
CA LYS A 265 -8.57 14.19 -13.16
C LYS A 265 -8.34 15.65 -12.74
N ASN A 266 -8.43 16.58 -13.68
CA ASN A 266 -8.44 18.01 -13.36
C ASN A 266 -9.68 18.30 -12.48
N GLY A 267 -9.47 19.01 -11.37
CA GLY A 267 -10.50 19.21 -10.35
C GLY A 267 -10.74 17.99 -9.44
N GLY A 268 -10.00 16.90 -9.65
CA GLY A 268 -9.99 15.73 -8.76
C GLY A 268 -9.36 16.06 -7.40
N HIS A 269 -9.56 15.18 -6.44
CA HIS A 269 -9.20 15.43 -5.06
C HIS A 269 -8.02 14.58 -4.60
N PHE A 270 -7.34 15.04 -3.56
CA PHE A 270 -6.31 14.26 -2.89
C PHE A 270 -6.49 14.35 -1.39
N VAL A 271 -6.13 13.26 -0.73
CA VAL A 271 -6.08 13.14 0.72
C VAL A 271 -4.72 12.55 1.06
N ILE A 272 -3.88 13.32 1.75
CA ILE A 272 -2.52 12.91 2.10
C ILE A 272 -2.44 12.81 3.62
N SER A 273 -1.94 11.68 4.12
CA SER A 273 -1.58 11.52 5.52
C SER A 273 -0.09 11.81 5.70
N ILE A 274 0.22 12.91 6.37
CA ILE A 274 1.57 13.38 6.65
C ILE A 274 1.96 12.94 8.06
N LYS A 275 3.08 12.22 8.17
CA LYS A 275 3.71 11.87 9.45
C LYS A 275 4.99 12.68 9.62
N ALA A 276 5.00 13.66 10.53
CA ALA A 276 6.12 14.59 10.66
C ALA A 276 7.45 13.85 10.88
N ASN A 277 7.47 12.89 11.81
CA ASN A 277 8.65 12.11 12.18
C ASN A 277 9.26 11.27 11.04
N CYS A 278 8.51 10.96 9.98
CA CYS A 278 9.04 10.23 8.82
C CYS A 278 9.62 11.15 7.75
N ILE A 279 9.32 12.45 7.79
CA ILE A 279 9.84 13.44 6.86
C ILE A 279 11.08 14.10 7.44
N ASP A 280 10.94 14.62 8.66
CA ASP A 280 12.04 15.22 9.42
C ASP A 280 11.78 14.99 10.92
N SER A 281 12.61 14.16 11.54
CA SER A 281 12.51 13.84 12.98
C SER A 281 13.12 14.91 13.89
N THR A 282 13.78 15.93 13.33
CA THR A 282 14.47 16.98 14.09
C THR A 282 13.66 18.27 14.17
N ALA A 283 12.81 18.51 13.19
CA ALA A 283 11.94 19.68 13.12
C ALA A 283 10.64 19.50 13.92
N GLN A 284 10.04 20.63 14.31
CA GLN A 284 8.71 20.61 14.92
C GLN A 284 7.63 20.18 13.89
N PRO A 285 6.63 19.38 14.28
CA PRO A 285 5.62 18.86 13.36
C PRO A 285 4.91 19.94 12.53
N GLU A 286 4.58 21.08 13.13
CA GLU A 286 3.93 22.21 12.48
C GLU A 286 4.76 22.79 11.33
N ALA A 287 6.08 22.88 11.51
CA ALA A 287 7.00 23.35 10.49
C ALA A 287 7.10 22.35 9.33
N VAL A 288 7.09 21.05 9.63
CA VAL A 288 7.08 19.99 8.62
C VAL A 288 5.79 20.02 7.81
N PHE A 289 4.63 20.17 8.46
CA PHE A 289 3.34 20.28 7.78
C PHE A 289 3.28 21.50 6.86
N ALA A 290 3.73 22.67 7.33
CA ALA A 290 3.79 23.88 6.51
C ALA A 290 4.75 23.72 5.31
N GLY A 291 5.87 23.02 5.50
CA GLY A 291 6.82 22.70 4.44
C GLY A 291 6.20 21.81 3.35
N GLU A 292 5.52 20.73 3.75
CA GLU A 292 4.85 19.83 2.80
C GLU A 292 3.70 20.52 2.05
N VAL A 293 2.90 21.34 2.75
CA VAL A 293 1.84 22.14 2.12
C VAL A 293 2.40 23.04 1.02
N LYS A 294 3.55 23.69 1.24
CA LYS A 294 4.20 24.52 0.22
C LYS A 294 4.68 23.69 -0.98
N LYS A 295 5.25 22.50 -0.76
CA LYS A 295 5.67 21.58 -1.83
C LYS A 295 4.47 21.11 -2.67
N LEU A 296 3.34 20.82 -2.04
CA LEU A 296 2.11 20.45 -2.75
C LEU A 296 1.60 21.60 -3.61
N GLN A 297 1.61 22.83 -3.06
CA GLN A 297 1.20 24.03 -3.80
C GLN A 297 2.06 24.28 -5.05
N SER A 298 3.39 24.07 -4.98
CA SER A 298 4.26 24.18 -6.16
C SER A 298 3.91 23.18 -7.27
N GLU A 299 3.30 22.05 -6.91
CA GLU A 299 2.92 20.97 -7.82
C GLU A 299 1.45 21.07 -8.28
N LYS A 300 0.83 22.25 -8.20
CA LYS A 300 -0.56 22.52 -8.59
C LYS A 300 -1.60 21.72 -7.79
N LEU A 301 -1.22 21.21 -6.63
CA LEU A 301 -2.11 20.61 -5.64
C LEU A 301 -2.45 21.68 -4.62
N LYS A 302 -3.70 22.14 -4.58
CA LYS A 302 -4.14 23.19 -3.67
C LYS A 302 -4.79 22.56 -2.43
N PRO A 303 -4.18 22.67 -1.24
CA PRO A 303 -4.81 22.25 0.00
C PRO A 303 -6.05 23.08 0.29
N GLN A 304 -7.10 22.45 0.79
CA GLN A 304 -8.36 23.07 1.20
C GLN A 304 -8.57 22.95 2.70
N GLU A 305 -8.17 21.81 3.27
CA GLU A 305 -8.39 21.48 4.67
C GLU A 305 -7.15 20.76 5.21
N GLN A 306 -6.82 21.03 6.47
CA GLN A 306 -5.78 20.35 7.22
C GLN A 306 -6.32 20.03 8.61
N LEU A 307 -6.16 18.78 9.03
CA LEU A 307 -6.63 18.29 10.32
C LEU A 307 -5.53 17.45 10.99
N THR A 308 -5.25 17.72 12.26
CA THR A 308 -4.37 16.86 13.07
C THR A 308 -5.15 15.64 13.57
N LEU A 309 -4.51 14.47 13.64
CA LEU A 309 -5.17 13.21 14.00
C LEU A 309 -5.13 12.89 15.51
N GLU A 310 -4.82 13.88 16.35
CA GLU A 310 -4.89 13.71 17.79
C GLU A 310 -6.36 13.59 18.23
N PRO A 311 -6.74 12.61 19.08
CA PRO A 311 -5.90 11.79 19.97
C PRO A 311 -5.47 10.41 19.44
N TYR A 312 -5.77 10.06 18.18
CA TYR A 312 -5.57 8.70 17.65
C TYR A 312 -4.12 8.43 17.25
N GLU A 313 -3.50 9.36 16.52
CA GLU A 313 -2.11 9.28 16.12
C GLU A 313 -1.39 10.61 16.41
N ARG A 314 -0.26 10.53 17.14
CA ARG A 314 0.58 11.69 17.46
C ARG A 314 1.43 12.10 16.27
N ASP A 315 1.67 13.40 16.10
CA ASP A 315 2.50 13.97 15.02
C ASP A 315 2.03 13.61 13.60
N HIS A 316 0.73 13.34 13.44
CA HIS A 316 0.09 13.08 12.16
C HIS A 316 -0.91 14.16 11.81
N ALA A 317 -0.91 14.55 10.53
CA ALA A 317 -1.90 15.45 9.96
C ALA A 317 -2.42 14.88 8.64
N VAL A 318 -3.71 15.05 8.40
CA VAL A 318 -4.33 14.77 7.10
C VAL A 318 -4.56 16.10 6.40
N VAL A 319 -4.10 16.18 5.15
CA VAL A 319 -4.30 17.32 4.27
C VAL A 319 -5.19 16.87 3.12
N VAL A 320 -6.32 17.55 2.97
CA VAL A 320 -7.26 17.35 1.87
C VAL A 320 -7.17 18.53 0.91
N GLY A 321 -7.20 18.27 -0.38
CA GLY A 321 -7.17 19.33 -1.37
C GLY A 321 -7.66 18.92 -2.75
N ILE A 322 -7.51 19.87 -3.67
CA ILE A 322 -7.95 19.76 -5.06
C ILE A 322 -6.75 19.91 -6.01
N TYR A 323 -6.70 19.04 -7.02
CA TYR A 323 -5.70 19.08 -8.06
C TYR A 323 -6.16 19.96 -9.21
N ARG A 324 -5.35 20.97 -9.57
CA ARG A 324 -5.66 21.95 -10.64
C ARG A 324 -7.10 22.49 -10.50
N PRO A 325 -7.38 23.28 -9.44
CA PRO A 325 -8.71 23.82 -9.22
C PRO A 325 -9.18 24.55 -10.48
N PRO A 326 -10.47 24.40 -10.87
CA PRO A 326 -11.01 25.15 -11.98
C PRO A 326 -10.85 26.65 -11.70
N ALA A 327 -10.62 27.44 -12.76
CA ALA A 327 -10.58 28.89 -12.63
C ALA A 327 -11.85 29.38 -11.93
N LYS A 328 -11.72 30.24 -10.92
CA LYS A 328 -12.88 30.90 -10.32
C LYS A 328 -13.62 31.61 -11.45
N LYS A 329 -14.89 31.24 -11.69
CA LYS A 329 -15.77 32.08 -12.51
C LYS A 329 -15.87 33.42 -11.78
N ALA A 330 -15.32 34.45 -12.40
CA ALA A 330 -15.39 35.83 -11.93
C ALA A 330 -16.82 36.35 -12.02
#